data_AF-A0A924X4H1-F1
#
_entry.id   AF-A0A924X4H1-F1
#
_cell.length_a   1.000
_cell.length_b   1.000
_cell.length_c   1.000
_cell.angle_alpha   90.00
_cell.angle_beta   90.00
_cell.angle_gamma   90.00
#
_symmetry.space_group_name_H-M   'P 1'
#
loop_
_entity.id
_entity.type
_entity.pdbx_description
1 polymer ?
#
loop_
_entity_poly.entity_id
_entity_poly.type
_entity_poly.pdbx_seq_one_letter_code
_entity_poly.pdbx_strand_id
1 'polypeptide(L)'
;MLIWYANIPEETEFYQHRIHGVWLVHSIVLLFGHFAIPFAGLLSRHVKRNRKALAFFACWLLVWHYVDVSWWILPTIHEGSTDWPLTVLETLGGALAFVGVGGIVLATVGFLGSRRSLVALKDPRVAEALTFENV
;
A
#
# COMPACT_ATOMS: atom_id res chain seq x y z
N MET A 1 -2.45 -16.83 -9.72
CA MET A 1 -2.91 -18.23 -9.85
C MET A 1 -3.20 -18.63 -11.28
N LEU A 2 -3.92 -17.84 -12.08
CA LEU A 2 -4.22 -18.19 -13.48
C LEU A 2 -2.96 -18.38 -14.35
N ILE A 3 -1.99 -17.47 -14.25
CA ILE A 3 -0.73 -17.55 -15.01
C ILE A 3 0.07 -18.82 -14.64
N TRP A 4 0.15 -19.13 -13.34
CA TRP A 4 0.81 -20.35 -12.86
C TRP A 4 0.10 -21.64 -13.30
N TYR A 5 -1.23 -21.60 -13.40
CA TYR A 5 -2.03 -22.76 -13.81
C TYR A 5 -1.90 -23.04 -15.31
N ALA A 6 -1.97 -22.01 -16.15
CA ALA A 6 -1.88 -22.16 -17.60
C ALA A 6 -0.43 -22.36 -18.09
N ASN A 7 0.55 -21.80 -17.36
CA ASN A 7 1.99 -21.92 -17.60
C ASN A 7 2.39 -21.71 -19.08
N ILE A 8 1.78 -20.70 -19.71
CA ILE A 8 2.07 -20.31 -21.10
C ILE A 8 3.39 -19.52 -21.10
N PRO A 9 4.41 -19.92 -21.89
CA PRO A 9 5.75 -19.34 -21.82
C PRO A 9 5.77 -17.80 -21.90
N GLU A 10 5.01 -17.23 -22.83
CA GLU A 10 4.93 -15.80 -23.10
C GLU A 10 4.41 -14.98 -21.90
N GLU A 11 3.54 -15.57 -21.06
CA GLU A 11 2.93 -14.89 -19.91
C GLU A 11 3.70 -15.16 -18.60
N THR A 12 4.56 -16.19 -18.59
CA THR A 12 5.30 -16.59 -17.39
C THR A 12 6.60 -15.82 -17.18
N GLU A 13 7.11 -15.16 -18.22
CA GLU A 13 8.36 -14.36 -18.18
C GLU A 13 8.35 -13.35 -17.02
N PHE A 14 7.21 -12.68 -16.79
CA PHE A 14 7.03 -11.77 -15.66
C PHE A 14 7.38 -12.41 -14.30
N TYR A 15 6.96 -13.66 -14.09
CA TYR A 15 7.22 -14.39 -12.84
C TYR A 15 8.62 -15.00 -12.82
N GLN A 16 9.18 -15.41 -13.96
CA GLN A 16 10.54 -15.99 -14.03
C GLN A 16 11.59 -15.06 -13.41
N HIS A 17 11.51 -13.76 -13.67
CA HIS A 17 12.43 -12.78 -13.07
C HIS A 17 12.21 -12.54 -11.57
N ARG A 18 11.04 -12.93 -11.04
CA ARG A 18 10.60 -12.60 -9.67
C ARG A 18 10.59 -13.79 -8.70
N ILE A 19 10.72 -15.01 -9.21
CA ILE A 19 10.81 -16.24 -8.40
C ILE A 19 12.25 -16.62 -8.03
N HIS A 20 13.25 -15.87 -8.51
CA HIS A 20 14.66 -16.11 -8.25
C HIS A 20 15.32 -14.93 -7.54
N GLY A 21 16.44 -15.22 -6.86
CA GLY A 21 17.31 -14.22 -6.24
C GLY A 21 16.59 -13.31 -5.24
N VAL A 22 16.92 -12.01 -5.32
CA VAL A 22 16.46 -10.98 -4.39
C VAL A 22 14.94 -10.75 -4.45
N TRP A 23 14.33 -10.96 -5.62
CA TRP A 23 12.91 -10.72 -5.85
C TRP A 23 12.01 -11.78 -5.20
N LEU A 24 12.52 -13.00 -5.02
CA LEU A 24 11.82 -14.02 -4.25
C LEU A 24 11.68 -13.59 -2.78
N VAL A 25 12.76 -13.08 -2.20
CA VAL A 25 12.76 -12.56 -0.82
C VAL A 25 11.78 -11.41 -0.70
N HIS A 26 11.77 -10.46 -1.65
CA HIS A 26 10.81 -9.36 -1.66
C HIS A 26 9.36 -9.86 -1.74
N SER A 27 9.08 -10.86 -2.57
CA SER A 27 7.74 -11.46 -2.72
C SER A 27 7.25 -12.09 -1.41
N ILE A 28 8.11 -12.85 -0.71
CA ILE A 28 7.80 -13.46 0.58
C ILE A 28 7.58 -12.38 1.64
N VAL A 29 8.44 -11.37 1.67
CA VAL A 29 8.35 -10.27 2.62
C VAL A 29 7.06 -9.46 2.39
N LEU A 30 6.64 -9.24 1.14
CA LEU A 30 5.35 -8.64 0.81
C LEU A 30 4.16 -9.48 1.29
N LEU A 31 4.21 -10.80 1.13
CA LEU A 31 3.15 -11.69 1.63
C LEU A 31 2.91 -11.48 3.13
N PHE A 32 3.97 -11.37 3.94
CA PHE A 32 3.82 -11.14 5.37
C PHE A 32 3.52 -9.69 5.72
N GLY A 33 4.27 -8.75 5.14
CA GLY A 33 4.20 -7.33 5.45
C GLY A 33 2.92 -6.66 4.95
N HIS A 34 2.52 -6.94 3.72
CA HIS A 34 1.35 -6.34 3.09
C HIS A 34 0.06 -7.09 3.43
N PHE A 35 0.10 -8.42 3.55
CA PHE A 35 -1.10 -9.23 3.77
C PHE A 35 -1.19 -9.83 5.17
N ALA A 36 -0.32 -10.77 5.55
CA ALA A 36 -0.54 -11.60 6.73
C ALA A 36 -0.58 -10.81 8.05
N ILE A 37 0.38 -9.88 8.24
CA ILE A 37 0.48 -9.06 9.46
C ILE A 37 -0.71 -8.09 9.56
N PRO A 38 -1.03 -7.26 8.54
CA PRO A 38 -2.21 -6.40 8.59
C PRO A 38 -3.51 -7.19 8.72
N PHE A 39 -3.64 -8.33 8.04
CA PHE A 39 -4.83 -9.18 8.12
C PHE A 39 -5.04 -9.70 9.54
N ALA A 40 -4.03 -10.32 10.14
CA ALA A 40 -4.12 -10.85 11.49
C ALA A 40 -4.32 -9.73 12.53
N GLY A 41 -3.60 -8.61 12.39
CA GLY A 41 -3.69 -7.47 13.28
C GLY A 41 -5.05 -6.79 13.23
N LEU A 42 -5.57 -6.54 12.02
CA LEU A 42 -6.88 -5.93 11.82
C LEU A 42 -8.03 -6.93 11.93
N LEU A 43 -7.82 -8.23 12.14
CA LEU A 43 -8.93 -9.17 12.31
C LEU A 43 -9.75 -8.85 13.57
N SER A 44 -9.06 -8.45 14.65
CA SER A 44 -9.68 -8.15 15.94
C SER A 44 -10.47 -6.84 15.90
N ARG A 45 -11.71 -6.90 16.40
CA ARG A 45 -12.56 -5.72 16.60
C ARG A 45 -11.91 -4.65 17.48
N HIS A 46 -11.18 -5.06 18.51
CA HIS A 46 -10.54 -4.15 19.46
C HIS A 46 -9.50 -3.26 18.78
N VAL A 47 -8.73 -3.84 17.85
CA VAL A 47 -7.72 -3.10 17.08
C VAL A 47 -8.40 -2.09 16.16
N LYS A 48 -9.48 -2.47 15.48
CA LYS A 48 -10.24 -1.56 14.60
C LYS A 48 -10.88 -0.38 15.34
N ARG A 49 -11.30 -0.57 16.60
CA ARG A 49 -11.89 0.50 17.42
C ARG A 49 -10.87 1.41 18.08
N ASN A 50 -9.61 0.98 18.20
CA ASN A 50 -8.55 1.80 18.76
C ASN A 50 -7.94 2.70 17.69
N ARG A 51 -8.19 4.02 17.80
CA ARG A 51 -7.70 5.04 16.86
C ARG A 51 -6.18 4.98 16.65
N LYS A 52 -5.40 4.73 17.71
CA LYS A 52 -3.93 4.67 17.61
C LYS A 52 -3.47 3.42 16.85
N ALA A 53 -4.08 2.28 17.14
CA ALA A 53 -3.74 1.03 16.47
C ALA A 53 -4.17 1.06 15.00
N LEU A 54 -5.34 1.61 14.70
CA LEU A 54 -5.81 1.79 13.32
C LEU A 54 -4.91 2.76 12.54
N ALA A 55 -4.49 3.87 13.14
CA ALA A 55 -3.54 4.80 12.52
C ALA A 55 -2.18 4.13 12.24
N PHE A 56 -1.68 3.31 13.16
CA PHE A 56 -0.47 2.52 12.95
C PHE A 56 -0.59 1.60 11.73
N PHE A 57 -1.66 0.80 11.65
CA PHE A 57 -1.88 -0.10 10.51
C PHE A 57 -2.13 0.66 9.19
N ALA A 58 -2.76 1.84 9.23
CA ALA A 58 -2.91 2.69 8.05
C ALA A 58 -1.55 3.16 7.51
N CYS A 59 -0.67 3.67 8.38
CA CYS A 59 0.69 4.05 7.99
C CYS A 59 1.51 2.85 7.52
N TRP A 60 1.40 1.71 8.22
CA TRP A 60 2.04 0.46 7.84
C TRP A 60 1.65 0.04 6.42
N LEU A 61 0.35 0.02 6.11
CA LEU A 61 -0.15 -0.33 4.78
C LEU A 61 0.35 0.64 3.71
N LEU A 62 0.46 1.94 3.98
CA LEU A 62 1.01 2.90 3.03
C LEU A 62 2.49 2.60 2.70
N VAL A 63 3.29 2.25 3.70
CA VAL A 63 4.70 1.87 3.49
C VAL A 63 4.79 0.58 2.68
N TRP A 64 4.01 -0.44 3.01
CA TRP A 64 4.00 -1.70 2.27
C TRP A 64 3.43 -1.58 0.87
N HIS A 65 2.49 -0.66 0.66
CA HIS A 65 1.98 -0.36 -0.67
C HIS A 65 3.06 0.25 -1.56
N TYR A 66 3.92 1.12 -1.03
CA TYR A 66 5.10 1.58 -1.76
C TYR A 66 6.01 0.41 -2.17
N VAL A 67 6.30 -0.51 -1.24
CA VAL A 67 7.12 -1.71 -1.54
C VAL A 67 6.46 -2.61 -2.59
N ASP A 68 5.14 -2.76 -2.55
CA ASP A 68 4.37 -3.53 -3.54
C ASP A 68 4.50 -2.90 -4.94
N VAL A 69 4.30 -1.59 -5.05
CA VAL A 69 4.48 -0.87 -6.31
C VAL A 69 5.93 -0.97 -6.81
N SER A 70 6.92 -0.89 -5.91
CA SER A 70 8.33 -1.12 -6.26
C SER A 70 8.58 -2.52 -6.81
N TRP A 71 7.91 -3.55 -6.30
CA TRP A 71 8.02 -4.93 -6.81
C TRP A 71 7.43 -5.09 -8.22
N TRP A 72 6.43 -4.29 -8.58
CA TRP A 72 5.92 -4.25 -9.96
C TRP A 72 6.92 -3.61 -10.94
N ILE A 73 7.48 -2.46 -10.57
CA ILE A 73 8.20 -1.57 -11.49
C ILE A 73 9.71 -1.87 -11.56
N LEU A 74 10.38 -2.09 -10.44
CA LEU A 74 11.85 -2.16 -10.41
C LEU A 74 12.44 -3.35 -11.20
N PRO A 75 11.85 -4.56 -11.20
CA PRO A 75 12.41 -5.69 -11.94
C PRO A 75 12.32 -5.51 -13.46
N THR A 76 11.43 -4.67 -13.97
CA THR A 76 11.31 -4.40 -15.42
C THR A 76 12.36 -3.41 -15.91
N ILE A 77 12.98 -2.63 -15.02
CA ILE A 77 14.03 -1.67 -15.39
C ILE A 77 15.39 -2.38 -15.55
N HIS A 78 15.56 -3.50 -14.86
CA HIS A 78 16.83 -4.23 -14.72
C HIS A 78 16.79 -5.58 -15.45
N GLU A 79 16.24 -5.63 -16.67
CA GLU A 79 16.12 -6.87 -17.44
C GLU A 79 17.47 -7.62 -17.49
N GLY A 80 17.51 -8.78 -16.81
CA GLY A 80 18.66 -9.69 -16.82
C GLY A 80 19.65 -9.56 -15.65
N SER A 81 19.59 -8.55 -14.78
CA SER A 81 20.42 -8.53 -13.57
C SER A 81 19.68 -9.16 -12.37
N THR A 82 20.26 -10.24 -11.83
CA THR A 82 19.79 -10.89 -10.59
C THR A 82 20.44 -10.29 -9.34
N ASP A 83 21.35 -9.34 -9.54
CA ASP A 83 22.01 -8.57 -8.49
C ASP A 83 21.07 -7.56 -7.87
N TRP A 84 21.22 -7.31 -6.57
CA TRP A 84 20.44 -6.37 -5.77
C TRP A 84 20.42 -4.97 -6.41
N PRO A 85 19.36 -4.55 -7.12
CA PRO A 85 19.37 -3.30 -7.86
C PRO A 85 18.75 -2.17 -7.05
N LEU A 86 18.56 -2.34 -5.73
CA LEU A 86 18.18 -1.22 -4.87
C LEU A 86 19.41 -0.34 -4.65
N THR A 87 19.85 0.35 -5.70
CA THR A 87 20.71 1.50 -5.48
C THR A 87 19.96 2.45 -4.55
N VAL A 88 20.71 3.04 -3.61
CA VAL A 88 20.17 3.99 -2.64
C VAL A 88 19.41 5.12 -3.36
N LEU A 89 19.81 5.45 -4.59
CA LEU A 89 19.15 6.47 -5.40
C LEU A 89 17.75 6.07 -5.88
N GLU A 90 17.52 4.83 -6.29
CA GLU A 90 16.21 4.40 -6.80
C GLU A 90 15.19 4.21 -5.68
N THR A 91 15.62 3.62 -4.57
CA THR A 91 14.79 3.46 -3.38
C THR A 91 14.48 4.80 -2.73
N LEU A 92 15.48 5.65 -2.49
CA LEU A 92 15.23 6.96 -1.90
C LEU A 92 14.53 7.90 -2.87
N GLY A 93 14.90 7.89 -4.16
CA GLY A 93 14.25 8.70 -5.19
C GLY A 93 12.78 8.34 -5.36
N GLY A 94 12.45 7.05 -5.43
CA GLY A 94 11.08 6.57 -5.47
C GLY A 94 10.30 6.91 -4.19
N ALA A 95 10.90 6.75 -3.02
CA ALA A 95 10.27 7.11 -1.75
C ALA A 95 10.02 8.62 -1.64
N LEU A 96 10.97 9.45 -2.05
CA LEU A 96 10.82 10.91 -2.09
C LEU A 96 9.75 11.33 -3.09
N ALA A 97 9.67 10.69 -4.26
CA ALA A 97 8.61 10.94 -5.23
C ALA A 97 7.23 10.54 -4.66
N PHE A 98 7.13 9.39 -4.01
CA PHE A 98 5.90 8.94 -3.35
C PHE A 98 5.46 9.92 -2.25
N VAL A 99 6.38 10.35 -1.39
CA VAL A 99 6.10 11.35 -0.35
C VAL A 99 5.79 12.72 -0.95
N GLY A 100 6.46 13.12 -2.02
CA GLY A 100 6.24 14.39 -2.71
C GLY A 100 4.86 14.47 -3.34
N VAL A 101 4.47 13.46 -4.13
CA VAL A 101 3.14 13.37 -4.75
C VAL A 101 2.07 13.23 -3.67
N GLY A 102 2.29 12.35 -2.68
CA GLY A 102 1.38 12.20 -1.54
C GLY A 102 1.19 13.52 -0.77
N GLY A 103 2.27 14.27 -0.55
CA GLY A 103 2.24 15.59 0.07
C GLY A 103 1.43 16.61 -0.73
N ILE A 104 1.56 16.65 -2.06
CA ILE A 104 0.76 17.52 -2.93
C ILE A 104 -0.73 17.18 -2.83
N VAL A 105 -1.07 15.89 -2.83
CA VAL A 105 -2.45 15.43 -2.68
C VAL A 105 -3.01 15.84 -1.32
N LEU A 106 -2.28 15.57 -0.23
CA LEU A 106 -2.68 15.94 1.12
C LEU A 106 -2.83 17.45 1.29
N ALA A 107 -1.91 18.23 0.72
CA ALA A 107 -1.99 19.69 0.73
C ALA A 107 -3.23 20.20 -0.02
N THR A 108 -3.53 19.62 -1.18
CA THR A 108 -4.70 19.99 -1.99
C THR A 108 -5.99 19.62 -1.27
N VAL A 109 -6.08 18.41 -0.71
CA VAL A 109 -7.24 17.98 0.09
C VAL A 109 -7.42 18.86 1.33
N GLY A 110 -6.34 19.18 2.03
CA GLY A 110 -6.37 20.08 3.19
C GLY A 110 -6.80 21.50 2.84
N PHE A 111 -6.31 22.03 1.70
CA PHE A 111 -6.69 23.35 1.20
C PHE A 111 -8.14 23.42 0.74
N LEU A 112 -8.64 22.40 0.05
CA LEU A 112 -10.05 22.32 -0.36
C LEU A 112 -10.96 22.13 0.86
N GLY A 113 -10.52 21.32 1.82
CA GLY A 113 -11.23 21.04 3.06
C GLY A 113 -11.35 22.25 3.99
N SER A 114 -10.35 23.14 4.04
CA SER A 114 -10.41 24.35 4.88
C SER A 114 -11.40 25.40 4.37
N ARG A 115 -11.77 25.33 3.08
CA ARG A 115 -12.70 26.27 2.44
C ARG A 115 -14.17 25.87 2.55
N ARG A 116 -14.48 24.68 3.10
CA ARG A 116 -15.85 24.14 3.19
C ARG A 116 -16.08 23.50 4.55
N SER A 117 -17.35 23.40 4.95
CA SER A 117 -17.70 22.61 6.15
C SER A 117 -17.35 21.14 5.90
N LEU A 118 -16.53 20.55 6.78
CA LEU A 118 -16.18 19.12 6.73
C LEU A 118 -17.35 18.21 7.14
N VAL A 119 -18.37 18.79 7.79
CA VAL A 119 -19.62 18.12 8.13
C VAL A 119 -20.70 18.58 7.16
N ALA A 120 -21.49 17.63 6.65
CA ALA A 120 -22.57 17.88 5.70
C ALA A 120 -23.80 18.51 6.38
N LEU A 121 -23.74 19.80 6.75
CA LEU A 121 -24.77 20.48 7.56
C LEU A 121 -26.22 20.42 7.03
N LYS A 122 -26.42 20.14 5.74
CA LYS A 122 -27.75 20.07 5.11
C LYS A 122 -28.28 18.65 4.92
N ASP A 123 -27.54 17.64 5.38
CA ASP A 123 -27.97 16.25 5.23
C ASP A 123 -28.95 15.87 6.36
N PRO A 124 -30.18 15.40 6.04
CA PRO A 124 -31.18 15.02 7.02
C PRO A 124 -30.76 13.86 7.95
N ARG A 125 -29.74 13.07 7.59
CA ARG A 125 -29.23 11.94 8.39
C ARG A 125 -28.09 12.30 9.34
N VAL A 126 -27.67 13.57 9.39
CA VAL A 126 -26.55 14.00 10.25
C VAL A 126 -26.83 13.74 11.73
N ALA A 127 -28.06 13.99 12.18
CA ALA A 127 -28.44 13.76 13.57
C ALA A 127 -28.29 12.27 13.94
N GLU A 128 -28.79 11.37 13.09
CA GLU A 128 -28.68 9.91 13.26
C GLU A 128 -27.22 9.45 13.28
N ALA A 129 -26.39 9.96 12.36
CA ALA A 129 -24.98 9.60 12.25
C ALA A 129 -24.15 10.04 13.46
N LEU A 130 -24.46 11.21 14.05
CA LEU A 130 -23.77 11.69 15.26
C LEU A 130 -24.15 10.90 16.52
N THR A 131 -25.38 10.38 16.57
CA THR A 131 -25.87 9.53 17.67
C THR A 131 -25.52 8.05 17.50
N PHE A 132 -24.93 7.66 16.37
CA PHE A 132 -24.63 6.26 16.09
C PHE A 132 -23.51 5.74 17.00
N GLU A 133 -23.86 4.81 17.88
CA GLU A 133 -22.92 4.02 18.64
C GLU A 133 -22.86 2.59 18.09
N ASN A 134 -21.70 2.19 17.59
CA ASN A 134 -21.44 0.80 17.23
C ASN A 134 -21.20 0.01 18.53
N VAL A 135 -22.24 -0.64 19.08
CA VAL A 135 -22.14 -1.52 20.27
C VAL A 135 -21.30 -2.74 19.96
#